data_AF-A0AAW7D3D2-F1
#
_entry.id   AF-A0AAW7D3D2-F1
#
_cell.length_a   1.000
_cell.length_b   1.000
_cell.length_c   1.000
_cell.angle_alpha   90.00
_cell.angle_beta   90.00
_cell.angle_gamma   90.00
#
_symmetry.space_group_name_H-M   'P 1'
#
loop_
_entity.id
_entity.type
_entity.pdbx_description
1 polymer ?
#
loop_
_entity_poly.entity_id
_entity_poly.type
_entity_poly.pdbx_seq_one_letter_code
_entity_poly.pdbx_strand_id
1 'polypeptide(L)'
;MAICLSVAGIGCLVAAFFSPERIISLVLIVTAFFIGDLYVRTYYEIDTVAQTLHIRSSFLLNQTLTISSIRKIEESNSLLSAPALSMDRLEVHFNIYDSILLSPKDKNDFITTLQKIHPDLIYIEKKNKKSL
;
A
#
# COMPACT_ATOMS: atom_id res chain seq x y z
N MET A 1 -19.75 -40.75 39.34
CA MET A 1 -18.97 -39.66 39.98
C MET A 1 -17.51 -39.56 39.50
N ALA A 2 -17.13 -40.16 38.36
CA ALA A 2 -15.77 -40.04 37.80
C ALA A 2 -15.70 -39.19 36.51
N ILE A 3 -16.84 -38.97 35.84
CA ILE A 3 -16.92 -38.25 34.55
C ILE A 3 -16.97 -36.72 34.76
N CYS A 4 -17.45 -36.22 35.91
CA CYS A 4 -17.49 -34.76 36.16
C CYS A 4 -16.11 -34.15 36.46
N LEU A 5 -15.15 -34.95 36.94
CA LEU A 5 -13.80 -34.46 37.27
C LEU A 5 -12.96 -34.17 36.02
N SER A 6 -13.18 -34.87 34.91
CA SER A 6 -12.46 -34.62 33.65
C SER A 6 -12.98 -33.36 32.92
N VAL A 7 -14.28 -33.11 32.95
CA VAL A 7 -14.90 -31.92 32.32
C VAL A 7 -14.50 -30.63 33.06
N ALA A 8 -14.44 -30.67 34.39
CA ALA A 8 -13.99 -29.54 35.20
C ALA A 8 -12.50 -29.20 34.95
N GLY A 9 -11.64 -30.21 34.79
CA GLY A 9 -10.21 -30.02 34.50
C GLY A 9 -9.96 -29.40 33.12
N ILE A 10 -10.71 -29.83 32.10
CA ILE A 10 -10.63 -29.26 30.74
C ILE A 10 -11.18 -27.83 30.73
N GLY A 11 -12.29 -27.55 31.41
CA GLY A 11 -12.84 -26.20 31.53
C GLY A 11 -11.88 -25.22 32.22
N CYS A 12 -11.15 -25.68 33.25
CA CYS A 12 -10.15 -24.88 33.95
C CYS A 12 -8.90 -24.62 33.09
N LEU A 13 -8.47 -25.61 32.30
CA LEU A 13 -7.40 -25.43 31.31
C LEU A 13 -7.82 -24.45 30.20
N VAL A 14 -9.02 -24.57 29.63
CA VAL A 14 -9.54 -23.64 28.63
C VAL A 14 -9.68 -22.23 29.19
N ALA A 15 -10.16 -22.07 30.43
CA ALA A 15 -10.24 -20.78 31.11
C ALA A 15 -8.85 -20.18 31.41
N ALA A 16 -7.85 -21.00 31.74
CA ALA A 16 -6.45 -20.57 31.90
C ALA A 16 -5.78 -20.19 30.56
N PHE A 17 -6.29 -20.68 29.43
CA PHE A 17 -5.96 -20.17 28.10
C PHE A 17 -6.71 -18.88 27.76
N PHE A 18 -7.91 -18.69 28.33
CA PHE A 18 -8.76 -17.50 28.20
C PHE A 18 -8.48 -16.41 29.25
N SER A 19 -7.29 -16.42 29.85
CA SER A 19 -6.85 -15.32 30.67
C SER A 19 -6.76 -14.05 29.79
N PRO A 20 -7.41 -12.94 30.15
CA PRO A 20 -7.55 -11.76 29.27
C PRO A 20 -6.21 -11.22 28.76
N GLU A 21 -5.14 -11.33 29.54
CA GLU A 21 -3.76 -10.97 29.16
C GLU A 21 -3.21 -11.74 27.94
N ARG A 22 -3.57 -13.03 27.80
CA ARG A 22 -3.15 -13.87 26.66
C ARG A 22 -3.94 -13.56 25.40
N ILE A 23 -5.24 -13.26 25.56
CA ILE A 23 -6.12 -12.85 24.46
C ILE A 23 -5.63 -11.51 23.91
N ILE A 24 -5.34 -10.53 24.78
CA ILE A 24 -4.81 -9.23 24.40
C ILE A 24 -3.49 -9.38 23.62
N SER A 25 -2.56 -10.21 24.14
CA SER A 25 -1.28 -10.46 23.47
C SER A 25 -1.45 -11.09 22.07
N LEU A 26 -2.37 -12.05 21.92
CA LEU A 26 -2.66 -12.70 20.64
C LEU A 26 -3.28 -11.73 19.64
N VAL A 27 -4.24 -10.90 20.07
CA VAL A 27 -4.86 -9.86 19.23
C VAL A 27 -3.82 -8.84 18.76
N LEU A 28 -2.89 -8.44 19.63
CA LEU A 28 -1.83 -7.48 19.31
C LEU A 28 -0.85 -8.05 18.28
N ILE A 29 -0.46 -9.33 18.42
CA ILE A 29 0.39 -10.02 17.44
C ILE A 29 -0.30 -10.14 16.08
N VAL A 30 -1.58 -10.54 16.04
CA VAL A 30 -2.34 -10.64 14.79
C VAL A 30 -2.48 -9.28 14.10
N THR A 31 -2.73 -8.22 14.89
CA THR A 31 -2.85 -6.86 14.38
C THR A 31 -1.51 -6.34 13.86
N ALA A 32 -0.42 -6.56 14.60
CA ALA A 32 0.93 -6.20 14.17
C ALA A 32 1.36 -6.97 12.91
N PHE A 33 0.99 -8.24 12.79
CA PHE A 33 1.22 -9.03 11.58
C PHE A 33 0.44 -8.46 10.38
N PHE A 34 -0.83 -8.10 10.57
CA PHE A 34 -1.66 -7.52 9.53
C PHE A 34 -1.14 -6.14 9.07
N ILE A 35 -0.71 -5.30 10.01
CA ILE A 35 -0.08 -4.00 9.72
C ILE A 35 1.28 -4.19 9.02
N GLY A 36 2.08 -5.16 9.46
CA GLY A 36 3.37 -5.49 8.84
C GLY A 36 3.21 -5.98 7.40
N ASP A 37 2.26 -6.87 7.14
CA ASP A 37 1.97 -7.36 5.79
C ASP A 37 1.49 -6.24 4.86
N LEU A 38 0.75 -5.27 5.39
CA LEU A 38 0.33 -4.08 4.65
C LEU A 38 1.54 -3.22 4.22
N TYR A 39 2.63 -3.20 4.99
CA TYR A 39 3.82 -2.39 4.72
C TYR A 39 4.81 -3.04 3.74
N VAL A 40 4.90 -4.38 3.70
CA VAL A 40 5.95 -5.07 2.94
C VAL A 40 5.62 -5.23 1.45
N ARG A 41 4.35 -5.06 1.06
CA ARG A 41 3.86 -5.47 -0.28
C ARG A 41 3.51 -4.31 -1.22
N THR A 42 4.03 -3.11 -1.00
CA THR A 42 3.90 -2.01 -1.96
C THR A 42 5.14 -1.95 -2.85
N TYR A 43 5.04 -2.47 -4.07
CA TYR A 43 6.12 -2.41 -5.05
C TYR A 43 5.58 -2.07 -6.44
N TYR A 44 6.42 -1.37 -7.19
CA TYR A 44 6.17 -0.96 -8.56
C TYR A 44 7.19 -1.66 -9.43
N GLU A 45 6.72 -2.39 -10.43
CA GLU A 45 7.58 -3.09 -11.38
C GLU A 45 7.32 -2.51 -12.76
N ILE A 46 8.36 -1.92 -13.35
CA ILE A 46 8.33 -1.38 -14.70
C ILE A 46 8.91 -2.45 -15.61
N ASP A 47 8.06 -3.07 -16.42
CA ASP A 47 8.51 -3.96 -17.47
C ASP A 47 8.85 -3.12 -18.71
N THR A 48 10.15 -2.95 -18.95
CA THR A 48 10.66 -2.21 -20.11
C THR A 48 10.43 -2.92 -21.44
N VAL A 49 10.23 -4.25 -21.44
CA VAL A 49 10.04 -5.05 -22.65
C VAL A 49 8.59 -5.00 -23.09
N ALA A 50 7.66 -5.20 -22.16
CA ALA A 50 6.22 -5.11 -22.42
C ALA A 50 5.68 -3.67 -22.38
N GLN A 51 6.51 -2.70 -21.95
CA GLN A 51 6.11 -1.31 -21.69
C GLN A 51 4.91 -1.22 -20.75
N THR A 52 4.89 -2.05 -19.71
CA THR A 52 3.82 -2.10 -18.70
C THR A 52 4.34 -1.70 -17.32
N LEU A 53 3.51 -0.95 -16.59
CA LEU A 53 3.70 -0.59 -15.21
C LEU A 53 2.79 -1.48 -14.35
N HIS A 54 3.40 -2.37 -13.58
CA HIS A 54 2.71 -3.20 -12.61
C HIS A 54 2.71 -2.50 -11.25
N ILE A 55 1.51 -2.22 -10.76
CA ILE A 55 1.27 -1.54 -9.50
C ILE A 55 0.71 -2.57 -8.54
N ARG A 56 1.55 -3.01 -7.60
CA ARG A 56 1.17 -3.90 -6.51
C ARG A 56 1.21 -3.10 -5.22
N SER A 57 0.05 -2.89 -4.63
CA SER A 57 -0.11 -2.29 -3.30
C SER A 57 -0.88 -3.26 -2.41
N SER A 58 -0.12 -4.13 -1.76
CA SER A 58 -0.61 -5.10 -0.78
C SER A 58 -1.75 -5.97 -1.34
N PHE A 59 -2.55 -6.58 -0.47
CA PHE A 59 -3.65 -7.46 -0.91
C PHE A 59 -4.78 -6.70 -1.64
N LEU A 60 -4.85 -5.37 -1.50
CA LEU A 60 -6.00 -4.57 -1.94
C LEU A 60 -5.90 -4.07 -3.37
N LEU A 61 -4.69 -3.84 -3.89
CA LEU A 61 -4.49 -3.20 -5.19
C LEU A 61 -3.45 -3.96 -6.00
N ASN A 62 -3.91 -4.53 -7.11
CA ASN A 62 -3.08 -5.15 -8.13
C ASN A 62 -3.59 -4.67 -9.49
N GLN A 63 -2.92 -3.68 -10.06
CA GLN A 63 -3.27 -3.12 -11.36
C GLN A 63 -2.06 -3.17 -12.29
N THR A 64 -2.32 -3.46 -13.56
CA THR A 64 -1.33 -3.40 -14.63
C THR A 64 -1.78 -2.33 -15.60
N LEU A 65 -0.90 -1.37 -15.88
CA LEU A 65 -1.16 -0.26 -16.80
C LEU A 65 -0.14 -0.28 -17.93
N THR A 66 -0.55 0.03 -19.15
CA THR A 66 0.39 0.24 -20.25
C THR A 66 1.00 1.64 -20.13
N ILE A 67 2.32 1.77 -20.26
CA ILE A 67 3.01 3.05 -20.08
C ILE A 67 2.57 4.09 -21.14
N SER A 68 2.22 3.64 -22.35
CA SER A 68 1.68 4.50 -23.41
C SER A 68 0.28 5.06 -23.13
N SER A 69 -0.48 4.50 -22.19
CA SER A 69 -1.78 5.06 -21.81
C SER A 69 -1.66 6.18 -20.77
N ILE A 70 -0.47 6.38 -20.21
CA ILE A 70 -0.19 7.44 -19.25
C ILE A 70 -0.07 8.76 -20.01
N ARG A 71 -0.92 9.73 -19.65
CA ARG A 71 -0.98 11.04 -20.31
C ARG A 71 -0.22 12.12 -19.56
N LYS A 72 -0.29 12.08 -18.23
CA LYS A 72 0.38 13.05 -17.37
C LYS A 72 0.67 12.47 -16.00
N ILE A 73 1.73 12.99 -15.39
CA ILE A 73 2.08 12.74 -13.99
C ILE A 73 2.10 14.09 -13.28
N GLU A 74 1.41 14.20 -12.15
CA GLU A 74 1.38 15.41 -11.34
C GLU A 74 1.60 15.09 -9.86
N GLU A 75 2.13 16.04 -9.10
CA GLU A 75 2.31 15.86 -7.66
C GLU A 75 0.99 16.09 -6.91
N SER A 76 0.55 15.09 -6.14
CA SER A 76 -0.68 15.17 -5.35
C SER A 76 -0.40 15.51 -3.90
N ASN A 77 -1.13 16.50 -3.38
CA ASN A 77 -1.09 16.92 -1.97
C ASN A 77 -2.38 16.56 -1.24
N SER A 78 -3.21 15.67 -1.79
CA SER A 78 -4.42 15.23 -1.09
C SER A 78 -4.04 14.36 0.11
N LEU A 79 -3.79 15.03 1.24
CA LEU A 79 -3.71 14.41 2.56
C LEU A 79 -5.08 13.85 3.00
N LEU A 80 -6.16 14.39 2.43
CA LEU A 80 -7.54 14.21 2.89
C LEU A 80 -8.23 12.94 2.37
N SER A 81 -7.70 12.26 1.34
CA SER A 81 -8.35 11.09 0.75
C SER A 81 -7.78 9.73 1.19
N ALA A 82 -6.65 9.68 1.92
CA ALA A 82 -6.14 8.44 2.52
C ALA A 82 -5.06 8.70 3.59
N PRO A 83 -5.05 7.93 4.69
CA PRO A 83 -4.02 8.02 5.73
C PRO A 83 -2.75 7.31 5.24
N ALA A 84 -1.75 8.07 4.78
CA ALA A 84 -0.42 7.52 4.47
C ALA A 84 0.66 8.54 4.85
N LEU A 85 1.73 8.03 5.48
CA LEU A 85 2.81 8.74 6.18
C LEU A 85 3.79 9.50 5.25
N SER A 86 3.59 9.47 3.93
CA SER A 86 4.43 10.16 2.95
C SER A 86 3.65 11.25 2.20
N MET A 87 4.26 12.42 2.08
CA MET A 87 3.74 13.62 1.40
C MET A 87 4.15 13.72 -0.08
N ASP A 88 4.98 12.79 -0.58
CA ASP A 88 5.51 12.82 -1.95
C ASP A 88 4.73 11.89 -2.89
N ARG A 89 3.40 12.06 -2.95
CA ARG A 89 2.53 11.23 -3.79
C ARG A 89 2.49 11.79 -5.22
N LEU A 90 2.61 10.92 -6.20
CA LEU A 90 2.40 11.20 -7.62
C LEU A 90 1.02 10.71 -8.03
N GLU A 91 0.25 11.55 -8.70
CA GLU A 91 -0.97 11.15 -9.40
C GLU A 91 -0.64 10.88 -10.88
N VAL A 92 -0.80 9.63 -11.27
CA VAL A 92 -0.59 9.17 -12.64
C VAL A 92 -1.94 9.11 -13.31
N HIS A 93 -2.15 9.92 -14.33
CA HIS A 93 -3.37 9.95 -15.12
C HIS A 93 -3.21 9.07 -16.35
N PHE A 94 -4.11 8.09 -16.50
CA PHE A 94 -4.11 7.15 -17.60
C PHE A 94 -5.50 7.10 -18.26
N ASN A 95 -5.61 6.46 -19.43
CA ASN A 95 -6.86 6.34 -20.20
C ASN A 95 -7.54 7.69 -20.50
N ILE A 96 -8.85 7.86 -20.26
CA ILE A 96 -9.58 9.12 -20.51
C ILE A 96 -9.94 9.83 -19.20
N TYR A 97 -10.36 9.10 -18.17
CA TYR A 97 -10.82 9.66 -16.90
C TYR A 97 -10.21 8.99 -15.67
N ASP A 98 -9.25 8.09 -15.86
CA ASP A 98 -8.68 7.31 -14.77
C ASP A 98 -7.40 7.96 -14.24
N SER A 99 -7.24 7.95 -12.92
CA SER A 99 -5.99 8.34 -12.26
C SER A 99 -5.69 7.41 -11.08
N ILE A 100 -4.41 7.26 -10.78
CA ILE A 100 -3.95 6.47 -9.64
C ILE A 100 -2.90 7.25 -8.86
N LEU A 101 -3.01 7.20 -7.54
CA LEU A 101 -2.04 7.77 -6.62
C LEU A 101 -0.97 6.74 -6.30
N LEU A 102 0.28 7.08 -6.59
CA LEU A 102 1.47 6.28 -6.31
C LEU A 102 2.38 7.06 -5.37
N SER A 103 3.12 6.37 -4.51
CA SER A 103 4.14 6.98 -3.66
C SER A 103 5.46 6.22 -3.88
N PRO A 104 6.09 6.33 -5.06
CA PRO A 104 7.34 5.64 -5.33
C PRO A 104 8.42 6.05 -4.32
N LYS A 105 9.26 5.09 -3.93
CA LYS A 105 10.36 5.33 -2.97
C LYS A 105 11.36 6.35 -3.49
N ASP A 106 11.65 6.32 -4.79
CA ASP A 106 12.46 7.32 -5.50
C ASP A 106 11.62 7.93 -6.62
N LYS A 107 11.10 9.14 -6.37
CA LYS A 107 10.25 9.88 -7.29
C LYS A 107 10.97 10.20 -8.60
N ASN A 108 12.23 10.63 -8.50
CA ASN A 108 12.99 11.14 -9.63
C ASN A 108 13.38 9.99 -10.58
N ASP A 109 13.84 8.86 -10.01
CA ASP A 109 14.17 7.68 -10.80
C ASP A 109 12.95 7.08 -11.50
N PHE A 110 11.81 7.06 -10.80
CA PHE A 110 10.52 6.62 -11.37
C PHE A 110 10.10 7.46 -12.58
N ILE A 111 10.09 8.79 -12.43
CA ILE A 111 9.71 9.72 -13.52
C ILE A 111 10.69 9.59 -14.70
N THR A 112 11.99 9.56 -14.41
CA THR A 112 13.04 9.45 -15.44
C THR A 112 12.89 8.15 -16.24
N THR A 113 12.59 7.04 -15.56
CA THR A 113 12.38 5.74 -16.20
C THR A 113 11.13 5.75 -17.08
N LEU A 114 10.04 6.34 -16.61
CA LEU A 114 8.83 6.46 -17.43
C LEU A 114 9.04 7.37 -18.66
N GLN A 115 9.75 8.49 -18.51
CA GLN A 115 10.07 9.38 -19.63
C GLN A 115 11.00 8.74 -20.66
N LYS A 116 11.89 7.83 -20.26
CA LYS A 116 12.70 7.05 -21.21
C LYS A 116 11.86 6.15 -22.11
N ILE A 117 10.76 5.60 -21.58
CA ILE A 117 9.88 4.67 -22.28
C ILE A 117 8.81 5.45 -23.08
N HIS A 118 8.32 6.57 -22.53
CA HIS A 118 7.34 7.46 -23.14
C HIS A 118 7.87 8.92 -23.12
N PRO A 119 8.59 9.35 -24.17
CA PRO A 119 9.23 10.68 -24.20
C PRO A 119 8.25 11.86 -24.14
N ASP A 120 7.04 11.69 -24.66
CA ASP A 120 6.01 12.75 -24.67
C ASP A 120 5.28 12.89 -23.32
N LEU A 121 5.65 12.08 -22.32
CA LEU A 121 5.05 12.11 -20.99
C LEU A 121 5.32 13.45 -20.29
N ILE A 122 4.24 14.17 -19.98
CA ILE A 122 4.31 15.45 -19.28
C ILE A 122 4.34 15.20 -17.77
N TYR A 123 5.41 15.65 -17.13
CA TYR A 123 5.50 15.74 -15.67
C TYR A 123 5.26 17.19 -15.22
N ILE A 124 4.28 17.37 -14.34
CA ILE A 124 3.92 18.67 -13.77
C ILE A 124 4.40 18.69 -12.32
N GLU A 125 5.53 19.36 -12.10
CA GLU A 125 6.02 19.66 -10.76
C GLU A 125 5.16 20.76 -10.12
N LYS A 126 4.89 20.65 -8.81
CA LYS A 126 4.14 21.67 -8.10
C LYS A 126 4.98 22.95 -8.00
N LYS A 127 4.43 24.09 -8.42
CA LYS A 127 4.98 25.40 -8.03
C LYS A 127 4.89 25.55 -6.51
N ASN A 128 6.04 25.57 -5.86
CA ASN A 128 6.14 25.86 -4.43
C ASN A 128 5.61 27.29 -4.20
N LYS A 129 4.41 27.44 -3.62
CA LYS A 129 3.91 28.73 -3.13
C LYS A 129 4.74 29.12 -1.89
N LYS A 130 5.98 29.55 -2.11
CA LYS A 130 6.81 30.25 -1.15
C LYS A 130 7.35 31.53 -1.80
N SER A 131 6.52 32.56 -1.81
CA SER A 131 6.95 33.97 -1.79
C SER A 131 5.72 34.85 -1.56
N LEU A 132 5.41 35.10 -0.28
CA LEU A 132 4.84 36.36 0.23
C LEU A 132 5.07 36.36 1.74
#